data_AF-A0A7G2C8U8-F1
#
_entry.id   AF-A0A7G2C8U8-F1
#
_cell.length_a   1.000
_cell.length_b   1.000
_cell.length_c   1.000
_cell.angle_alpha   90.00
_cell.angle_beta   90.00
_cell.angle_gamma   90.00
#
_symmetry.space_group_name_H-M   'P 1'
#
loop_
_entity.id
_entity.type
_entity.pdbx_description
1 polymer ?
#
loop_
_entity_poly.entity_id
_entity_poly.type
_entity_poly.pdbx_seq_one_letter_code
_entity_poly.pdbx_strand_id
1 'polypeptide(L)'
;MFIDPEFPPEQASIETGAKKPMKQLAWARPQMFLPEEMADQIRLFRIPPIPGKVDAGDLGDSWVMCSVAAVTEDKGRLVGMFRHPDGKEAAQREHAVGAYRVTFCKNGWWRTVLVDSYLPVSGGRPKYAKSMNDPAEIWPSILEKAYAKLHGSYARIITGDPLHALHDMTGFSTLRFDGLLAESGSKKRSEDELFQDLIRGIRAGYTVIVNTPGKDPKASDEKEDDLSQQYKSVGLLTGHAYTILDAKDFPDHDISVVKIRNAWGHGIEWNGDWGDNDERWSQYPDIAEECNFQKADDGTFWMTWEEVQKYFTGGGICFSHTPAYDYRINSAFNDAIPSCVLEVEVNSPTWITFVISQEDKLSREYGYEYQPVMLSVAESSDDKNFKVVMNSTVSGVRPSPDKWTFLKGRDISLIQKFEAGKYLVVPRILASDNLPEQVPYVLGVIANREIGAGEIDIKFSSIEASCAVFENYPTFSTTPASVDDVQFQKRPPGAGFPAVSQGSRIE
;
A
#
# COMPACT_ATOMS: atom_id res chain seq x y z
N MET A 1 -23.29 14.90 19.76
CA MET A 1 -22.02 14.52 19.09
C MET A 1 -21.95 12.99 19.07
N PHE A 2 -21.58 12.40 17.94
CA PHE A 2 -21.57 10.96 17.65
C PHE A 2 -20.59 10.22 18.55
N ILE A 3 -21.00 9.05 19.05
CA ILE A 3 -20.16 8.09 19.78
C ILE A 3 -20.22 6.81 18.96
N ASP A 4 -19.07 6.24 18.64
CA ASP A 4 -18.95 5.04 17.82
C ASP A 4 -19.27 3.79 18.65
N PRO A 5 -20.39 3.10 18.40
CA PRO A 5 -20.76 1.91 19.17
C PRO A 5 -19.91 0.68 18.80
N GLU A 6 -19.29 0.67 17.62
CA GLU A 6 -18.46 -0.46 17.14
C GLU A 6 -17.00 -0.32 17.57
N PHE A 7 -16.60 0.88 17.98
CA PHE A 7 -15.26 1.18 18.49
C PHE A 7 -15.34 2.16 19.66
N PRO A 8 -15.95 1.74 20.78
CA PRO A 8 -16.24 2.62 21.90
C PRO A 8 -14.96 3.21 22.52
N PRO A 9 -15.03 4.41 23.13
CA PRO A 9 -13.90 5.05 23.80
C PRO A 9 -13.58 4.40 25.15
N GLU A 10 -13.16 3.14 25.09
CA GLU A 10 -12.84 2.30 26.25
C GLU A 10 -11.53 1.56 26.06
N GLN A 11 -11.05 0.93 27.14
CA GLN A 11 -9.76 0.25 27.14
C GLN A 11 -9.72 -0.94 26.17
N ALA A 12 -10.85 -1.63 25.93
CA ALA A 12 -10.92 -2.75 25.00
C ALA A 12 -10.56 -2.36 23.56
N SER A 13 -10.94 -1.16 23.11
CA SER A 13 -10.55 -0.60 21.81
C SER A 13 -9.05 -0.33 21.68
N ILE A 14 -8.33 -0.25 22.81
CA ILE A 14 -6.88 -0.15 22.84
C ILE A 14 -6.24 -1.54 22.87
N GLU A 15 -6.62 -2.40 23.81
CA GLU A 15 -5.81 -3.56 24.19
C GLU A 15 -6.27 -4.91 23.64
N THR A 16 -7.43 -4.99 22.99
CA THR A 16 -7.96 -6.27 22.49
C THR A 16 -6.97 -6.94 21.54
N GLY A 17 -6.46 -8.12 21.91
CA GLY A 17 -5.44 -8.84 21.16
C GLY A 17 -3.98 -8.49 21.49
N ALA A 18 -3.72 -7.63 22.47
CA ALA A 18 -2.38 -7.33 22.95
C ALA A 18 -1.72 -8.54 23.61
N LYS A 19 -0.42 -8.76 23.34
CA LYS A 19 0.37 -9.81 24.00
C LYS A 19 0.79 -9.45 25.43
N LYS A 20 0.84 -8.15 25.74
CA LYS A 20 1.22 -7.59 27.03
C LYS A 20 0.18 -6.55 27.44
N PRO A 21 -0.08 -6.35 28.75
CA PRO A 21 -0.98 -5.30 29.21
C PRO A 21 -0.55 -3.93 28.68
N MET A 22 -1.49 -3.20 28.12
CA MET A 22 -1.27 -1.82 27.67
C MET A 22 -1.63 -0.85 28.78
N LYS A 23 -1.03 0.35 28.75
CA LYS A 23 -1.34 1.40 29.73
C LYS A 23 -2.82 1.78 29.62
N GLN A 24 -3.50 1.93 30.76
CA GLN A 24 -4.85 2.48 30.79
C GLN A 24 -4.81 3.97 30.40
N LEU A 25 -5.62 4.35 29.42
CA LEU A 25 -5.68 5.73 28.90
C LEU A 25 -7.07 6.32 29.09
N ALA A 26 -7.11 7.61 29.36
CA ALA A 26 -8.35 8.37 29.28
C ALA A 26 -8.69 8.60 27.80
N TRP A 27 -9.98 8.71 27.50
CA TRP A 27 -10.47 9.10 26.18
C TRP A 27 -11.08 10.49 26.25
N ALA A 28 -10.67 11.37 25.35
CA ALA A 28 -11.16 12.74 25.31
C ALA A 28 -11.27 13.23 23.87
N ARG A 29 -12.19 14.16 23.63
CA ARG A 29 -12.29 14.84 22.34
C ARG A 29 -11.35 16.05 22.30
N PRO A 30 -10.93 16.52 21.13
CA PRO A 30 -10.09 17.70 21.01
C PRO A 30 -10.63 18.92 21.77
N GLN A 31 -11.95 19.16 21.76
CA GLN A 31 -12.58 20.25 22.52
C GLN A 31 -12.42 20.15 24.05
N MET A 32 -12.10 18.96 24.58
CA MET A 32 -11.98 18.71 26.01
C MET A 32 -10.57 18.96 26.55
N PHE A 33 -9.56 18.98 25.68
CA PHE A 33 -8.16 19.15 26.08
C PHE A 33 -7.42 20.30 25.38
N LEU A 34 -7.99 20.85 24.30
CA LEU A 34 -7.48 22.08 23.68
C LEU A 34 -8.05 23.32 24.38
N PRO A 35 -7.32 24.46 24.33
CA PRO A 35 -7.85 25.75 24.77
C PRO A 35 -9.18 26.10 24.08
N GLU A 36 -10.09 26.75 24.80
CA GLU A 36 -11.44 27.10 24.30
C GLU A 36 -11.37 27.94 23.01
N GLU A 37 -10.38 28.84 22.91
CA GLU A 37 -10.07 29.65 21.72
C GLU A 37 -9.71 28.84 20.46
N MET A 38 -9.31 27.57 20.61
CA MET A 38 -9.00 26.67 19.50
C MET A 38 -10.19 25.75 19.14
N ALA A 39 -11.24 25.70 19.95
CA ALA A 39 -12.34 24.73 19.79
C ALA A 39 -13.04 24.86 18.43
N ASP A 40 -13.32 26.08 17.98
CA ASP A 40 -13.97 26.34 16.69
C ASP A 40 -13.06 26.10 15.49
N GLN A 41 -11.77 25.92 15.74
CA GLN A 41 -10.75 25.77 14.72
C GLN A 41 -10.33 24.31 14.47
N ILE A 42 -10.89 23.34 15.21
CA ILE A 42 -10.59 21.91 15.03
C ILE A 42 -11.05 21.44 13.65
N ARG A 43 -10.14 20.90 12.83
CA ARG A 43 -10.46 20.37 11.50
C ARG A 43 -9.63 19.10 11.23
N LEU A 44 -10.09 18.27 10.29
CA LEU A 44 -9.25 17.18 9.78
C LEU A 44 -7.95 17.74 9.23
N PHE A 45 -8.06 18.64 8.25
CA PHE A 45 -6.96 19.34 7.63
C PHE A 45 -7.13 20.84 7.84
N ARG A 46 -6.12 21.49 8.39
CA ARG A 46 -6.09 22.95 8.53
C ARG A 46 -5.20 23.60 7.49
N ILE A 47 -4.18 22.87 7.07
CA ILE A 47 -3.29 23.20 5.98
C ILE A 47 -3.17 21.98 5.06
N PRO A 48 -2.66 22.13 3.82
CA PRO A 48 -2.27 20.98 3.02
C PRO A 48 -1.31 20.09 3.83
N PRO A 49 -1.50 18.76 3.85
CA PRO A 49 -0.64 17.84 4.59
C PRO A 49 0.84 18.06 4.25
N ILE A 50 1.69 18.06 5.27
CA ILE A 50 3.13 18.22 5.11
C ILE A 50 3.79 16.87 5.42
N PRO A 51 4.48 16.23 4.45
CA PRO A 51 5.25 15.02 4.71
C PRO A 51 6.24 15.23 5.86
N GLY A 52 6.38 14.22 6.73
CA GLY A 52 7.28 14.31 7.89
C GLY A 52 6.83 15.24 9.01
N LYS A 53 5.56 15.68 9.05
CA LYS A 53 5.00 16.47 10.17
C LYS A 53 3.95 15.73 10.99
N VAL A 54 4.08 14.40 11.04
CA VAL A 54 3.22 13.52 11.82
C VAL A 54 4.04 12.85 12.93
N ASP A 55 3.61 13.03 14.17
CA ASP A 55 4.17 12.34 15.33
C ASP A 55 3.40 11.04 15.55
N ALA A 56 4.07 9.90 15.40
CA ALA A 56 3.51 8.55 15.58
C ALA A 56 3.06 8.25 17.03
N GLY A 57 3.52 9.01 18.01
CA GLY A 57 3.34 8.68 19.42
C GLY A 57 4.12 7.41 19.81
N ASP A 58 3.61 6.66 20.79
CA ASP A 58 4.29 5.49 21.35
C ASP A 58 3.47 4.20 21.29
N LEU A 59 2.61 4.06 20.26
CA LEU A 59 1.87 2.81 20.03
C LEU A 59 2.81 1.66 19.59
N GLY A 60 3.84 1.99 18.80
CA GLY A 60 4.76 1.01 18.22
C GLY A 60 4.33 0.50 16.85
N ASP A 61 3.35 1.14 16.22
CA ASP A 61 2.79 0.83 14.89
C ASP A 61 3.59 1.46 13.74
N SER A 62 4.93 1.45 13.83
CA SER A 62 5.80 2.15 12.88
C SER A 62 5.47 1.78 11.43
N TRP A 63 5.16 0.51 11.15
CA TRP A 63 4.75 0.03 9.82
C TRP A 63 3.53 0.75 9.23
N VAL A 64 2.55 1.15 10.05
CA VAL A 64 1.39 1.93 9.59
C VAL A 64 1.85 3.35 9.29
N MET A 65 2.56 3.95 10.23
CA MET A 65 3.02 5.35 10.13
C MET A 65 3.99 5.58 8.97
N CYS A 66 4.80 4.57 8.63
CA CYS A 66 5.59 4.51 7.39
C CYS A 66 4.72 4.73 6.16
N SER A 67 3.63 3.97 6.03
CA SER A 67 2.72 4.04 4.89
C SER A 67 1.95 5.35 4.88
N VAL A 68 1.56 5.87 6.06
CA VAL A 68 0.96 7.21 6.18
C VAL A 68 1.90 8.27 5.62
N ALA A 69 3.17 8.25 6.01
CA ALA A 69 4.15 9.21 5.52
C ALA A 69 4.38 9.11 4.02
N ALA A 70 4.51 7.88 3.49
CA ALA A 70 4.65 7.63 2.06
C ALA A 70 3.42 8.14 1.26
N VAL A 71 2.21 7.93 1.77
CA VAL A 71 0.97 8.44 1.16
C VAL A 71 0.88 9.97 1.26
N THR A 72 1.47 10.59 2.30
CA THR A 72 1.47 12.05 2.49
C THR A 72 2.25 12.79 1.39
N GLU A 73 3.20 12.13 0.72
CA GLU A 73 3.87 12.68 -0.49
C GLU A 73 2.87 12.99 -1.60
N ASP A 74 1.80 12.19 -1.73
CA ASP A 74 0.64 12.52 -2.56
C ASP A 74 -0.50 13.07 -1.68
N LYS A 75 -0.42 14.38 -1.43
CA LYS A 75 -1.41 15.12 -0.64
C LYS A 75 -2.84 14.92 -1.15
N GLY A 76 -3.02 14.83 -2.47
CA GLY A 76 -4.32 14.61 -3.09
C GLY A 76 -4.89 13.24 -2.71
N ARG A 77 -4.06 12.20 -2.76
CA ARG A 77 -4.43 10.84 -2.34
C ARG A 77 -4.76 10.78 -0.85
N LEU A 78 -3.91 11.32 0.02
CA LEU A 78 -4.16 11.35 1.47
C LEU A 78 -5.48 12.06 1.80
N VAL A 79 -5.67 13.27 1.26
CA VAL A 79 -6.90 14.05 1.49
C VAL A 79 -8.11 13.29 0.93
N GLY A 80 -7.99 12.67 -0.24
CA GLY A 80 -9.04 11.87 -0.87
C GLY A 80 -9.45 10.59 -0.12
N MET A 81 -8.66 10.13 0.87
CA MET A 81 -9.08 9.03 1.76
C MET A 81 -10.21 9.46 2.71
N PHE A 82 -10.34 10.76 2.98
CA PHE A 82 -11.37 11.29 3.88
C PHE A 82 -12.59 11.76 3.12
N ARG A 83 -13.77 11.67 3.76
CA ARG A 83 -14.95 12.37 3.26
C ARG A 83 -14.79 13.87 3.44
N HIS A 84 -14.97 14.63 2.36
CA HIS A 84 -15.12 16.08 2.39
C HIS A 84 -16.55 16.48 2.02
N PRO A 85 -17.24 17.28 2.83
CA PRO A 85 -18.59 17.75 2.55
C PRO A 85 -18.61 18.83 1.46
N ASP A 86 -19.61 18.76 0.57
CA ASP A 86 -19.81 19.73 -0.51
C ASP A 86 -20.40 21.05 0.04
N GLY A 87 -19.53 22.03 0.24
CA GLY A 87 -19.91 23.37 0.66
C GLY A 87 -20.03 23.57 2.17
N LYS A 88 -20.08 24.86 2.56
CA LYS A 88 -19.98 25.30 3.97
C LYS A 88 -21.08 24.75 4.86
N GLU A 89 -22.32 24.69 4.35
CA GLU A 89 -23.49 24.30 5.14
C GLU A 89 -23.50 22.80 5.44
N ALA A 90 -23.14 21.96 4.46
CA ALA A 90 -22.91 20.53 4.69
C ALA A 90 -21.76 20.31 5.67
N ALA A 91 -20.67 21.07 5.54
CA ALA A 91 -19.53 20.99 6.46
C ALA A 91 -19.91 21.31 7.90
N GLN A 92 -20.70 22.36 8.13
CA GLN A 92 -21.17 22.71 9.47
C GLN A 92 -22.06 21.61 10.07
N ARG A 93 -22.97 21.03 9.29
CA ARG A 93 -23.83 19.94 9.74
C ARG A 93 -23.03 18.68 10.07
N GLU A 94 -22.14 18.23 9.18
CA GLU A 94 -21.31 17.05 9.42
C GLU A 94 -20.34 17.27 10.62
N HIS A 95 -19.75 18.46 10.75
CA HIS A 95 -18.90 18.80 11.88
C HIS A 95 -19.65 18.78 13.22
N ALA A 96 -20.89 19.28 13.27
CA ALA A 96 -21.72 19.24 14.48
C ALA A 96 -22.07 17.81 14.92
N VAL A 97 -22.12 16.85 13.98
CA VAL A 97 -22.25 15.42 14.30
C VAL A 97 -20.98 14.94 15.01
N GLY A 98 -19.79 15.34 14.56
CA GLY A 98 -18.52 14.90 15.14
C GLY A 98 -18.16 13.45 14.80
N ALA A 99 -18.50 13.04 13.58
CA ALA A 99 -18.15 11.75 12.99
C ALA A 99 -17.30 11.96 11.73
N TYR A 100 -16.33 11.09 11.51
CA TYR A 100 -15.36 11.18 10.42
C TYR A 100 -15.34 9.87 9.64
N ARG A 101 -15.15 9.97 8.32
CA ARG A 101 -15.10 8.82 7.42
C ARG A 101 -13.75 8.75 6.74
N VAL A 102 -13.16 7.56 6.79
CA VAL A 102 -11.89 7.23 6.13
C VAL A 102 -12.08 5.99 5.27
N THR A 103 -11.56 5.98 4.06
CA THR A 103 -11.70 4.88 3.09
C THR A 103 -10.39 4.12 2.92
N PHE A 104 -10.45 2.79 3.02
CA PHE A 104 -9.32 1.86 2.86
C PHE A 104 -9.69 0.72 1.91
N CYS A 105 -8.74 0.19 1.14
CA CYS A 105 -8.85 -1.02 0.33
C CYS A 105 -8.47 -2.24 1.18
N LYS A 106 -9.39 -2.70 2.03
CA LYS A 106 -9.17 -3.82 2.95
C LYS A 106 -9.45 -5.15 2.27
N ASN A 107 -8.48 -6.06 2.24
CA ASN A 107 -8.60 -7.38 1.59
C ASN A 107 -9.02 -7.25 0.11
N GLY A 108 -8.47 -6.25 -0.58
CA GLY A 108 -8.82 -5.93 -1.97
C GLY A 108 -10.17 -5.23 -2.15
N TRP A 109 -10.99 -5.05 -1.11
CA TRP A 109 -12.30 -4.38 -1.21
C TRP A 109 -12.27 -3.00 -0.56
N TRP A 110 -12.76 -1.98 -1.26
CA TRP A 110 -12.84 -0.63 -0.69
C TRP A 110 -13.93 -0.56 0.38
N ARG A 111 -13.57 -0.08 1.58
CA ARG A 111 -14.43 0.04 2.75
C ARG A 111 -14.31 1.42 3.35
N THR A 112 -15.43 2.00 3.76
CA THR A 112 -15.48 3.25 4.51
C THR A 112 -15.65 2.95 5.99
N VAL A 113 -14.73 3.45 6.80
CA VAL A 113 -14.72 3.34 8.25
C VAL A 113 -15.22 4.66 8.84
N LEU A 114 -16.29 4.58 9.64
CA LEU A 114 -16.83 5.71 10.40
C LEU A 114 -16.23 5.67 11.82
N VAL A 115 -15.72 6.80 12.32
CA VAL A 115 -15.20 6.96 13.68
C VAL A 115 -15.63 8.29 14.30
N ASP A 116 -15.72 8.35 15.63
CA ASP A 116 -15.86 9.61 16.38
C ASP A 116 -14.51 10.27 16.73
N SER A 117 -14.55 11.47 17.32
CA SER A 117 -13.36 12.23 17.77
C SER A 117 -12.86 11.91 19.20
N TYR A 118 -13.35 10.89 19.89
CA TYR A 118 -12.68 10.47 21.13
C TYR A 118 -11.33 9.85 20.79
N LEU A 119 -10.26 10.40 21.34
CA LEU A 119 -8.89 9.91 21.15
C LEU A 119 -8.32 9.43 22.49
N PRO A 120 -7.48 8.39 22.51
CA PRO A 120 -6.68 8.06 23.68
C PRO A 120 -5.75 9.24 24.00
N VAL A 121 -5.81 9.77 25.22
CA VAL A 121 -5.07 10.95 25.65
C VAL A 121 -4.16 10.68 26.85
N SER A 122 -3.03 11.37 26.88
CA SER A 122 -2.12 11.40 28.03
C SER A 122 -1.44 12.76 28.09
N GLY A 123 -1.47 13.42 29.24
CA GLY A 123 -0.85 14.74 29.42
C GLY A 123 -1.47 15.83 28.55
N GLY A 124 -2.80 15.81 28.35
CA GLY A 124 -3.53 16.85 27.62
C GLY A 124 -3.40 16.81 26.10
N ARG A 125 -2.89 15.71 25.53
CA ARG A 125 -2.73 15.53 24.08
C ARG A 125 -3.02 14.08 23.65
N PRO A 126 -3.32 13.83 22.36
CA PRO A 126 -3.42 12.47 21.84
C PRO A 126 -2.15 11.68 22.15
N LYS A 127 -2.33 10.42 22.54
CA LYS A 127 -1.23 9.54 22.93
C LYS A 127 -0.46 9.02 21.71
N TYR A 128 -1.21 8.63 20.69
CA TYR A 128 -0.72 7.99 19.47
C TYR A 128 -0.54 9.01 18.34
N ALA A 129 -0.84 8.64 17.08
CA ALA A 129 -0.64 9.52 15.92
C ALA A 129 -1.29 10.90 16.10
N LYS A 130 -0.54 11.97 15.81
CA LYS A 130 -1.00 13.36 15.93
C LYS A 130 -0.18 14.31 15.05
N SER A 131 -0.74 15.47 14.74
CA SER A 131 -0.01 16.54 14.06
C SER A 131 1.10 17.09 14.97
N MET A 132 2.29 17.29 14.42
CA MET A 132 3.43 17.84 15.16
C MET A 132 3.29 19.32 15.47
N ASN A 133 2.71 20.08 14.53
CA ASN A 133 2.79 21.54 14.57
C ASN A 133 1.45 22.20 14.92
N ASP A 134 0.33 21.49 14.74
CA ASP A 134 -1.01 22.06 14.92
C ASP A 134 -1.91 21.08 15.70
N PRO A 135 -2.12 21.29 17.01
CA PRO A 135 -2.92 20.37 17.81
C PRO A 135 -4.43 20.41 17.49
N ALA A 136 -4.89 21.39 16.68
CA ALA A 136 -6.26 21.43 16.15
C ALA A 136 -6.39 20.74 14.78
N GLU A 137 -5.30 20.23 14.20
CA GLU A 137 -5.30 19.39 13.00
C GLU A 137 -5.29 17.91 13.39
N ILE A 138 -6.42 17.22 13.17
CA ILE A 138 -6.66 15.90 13.76
C ILE A 138 -6.65 14.74 12.76
N TRP A 139 -6.38 14.99 11.46
CA TRP A 139 -6.37 13.91 10.46
C TRP A 139 -5.45 12.74 10.81
N PRO A 140 -4.24 12.89 11.41
CA PRO A 140 -3.39 11.73 11.71
C PRO A 140 -4.04 10.81 12.74
N SER A 141 -4.59 11.41 13.80
CA SER A 141 -5.27 10.68 14.88
C SER A 141 -6.53 9.98 14.38
N ILE A 142 -7.29 10.63 13.49
CA ILE A 142 -8.49 10.03 12.90
C ILE A 142 -8.13 8.90 11.93
N LEU A 143 -7.07 9.05 11.12
CA LEU A 143 -6.60 8.03 10.20
C LEU A 143 -6.17 6.76 10.95
N GLU A 144 -5.29 6.91 11.94
CA GLU A 144 -4.79 5.81 12.76
C GLU A 144 -5.92 5.14 13.54
N LYS A 145 -6.84 5.91 14.12
CA LYS A 145 -8.03 5.35 14.79
C LYS A 145 -8.92 4.55 13.85
N ALA A 146 -9.17 5.07 12.65
CA ALA A 146 -9.98 4.35 11.66
C ALA A 146 -9.29 3.06 11.20
N TYR A 147 -7.96 3.08 11.07
CA TYR A 147 -7.19 1.88 10.77
C TYR A 147 -7.20 0.88 11.94
N ALA A 148 -7.04 1.34 13.18
CA ALA A 148 -7.18 0.52 14.39
C ALA A 148 -8.57 -0.15 14.46
N LYS A 149 -9.65 0.62 14.21
CA LYS A 149 -11.01 0.10 14.12
C LYS A 149 -11.14 -0.97 13.03
N LEU A 150 -10.57 -0.73 11.84
CA LEU A 150 -10.60 -1.69 10.72
C LEU A 150 -9.94 -3.03 11.06
N HIS A 151 -9.00 -3.04 12.00
CA HIS A 151 -8.29 -4.23 12.51
C HIS A 151 -8.76 -4.67 13.91
N GLY A 152 -9.76 -3.99 14.49
CA GLY A 152 -10.43 -4.34 15.75
C GLY A 152 -9.87 -3.69 17.03
N SER A 153 -8.64 -3.18 17.05
CA SER A 153 -8.07 -2.42 18.19
C SER A 153 -6.76 -1.72 17.81
N TYR A 154 -6.29 -0.80 18.66
CA TYR A 154 -4.94 -0.23 18.51
C TYR A 154 -3.84 -1.30 18.69
N ALA A 155 -4.02 -2.27 19.59
CA ALA A 155 -3.07 -3.35 19.80
C ALA A 155 -2.84 -4.21 18.54
N ARG A 156 -3.87 -4.36 17.71
CA ARG A 156 -3.82 -5.17 16.48
C ARG A 156 -2.98 -4.54 15.37
N ILE A 157 -2.71 -3.23 15.46
CA ILE A 157 -1.89 -2.51 14.49
C ILE A 157 -0.46 -2.23 14.98
N ILE A 158 -0.03 -2.79 16.13
CA ILE A 158 1.36 -2.60 16.61
C ILE A 158 2.38 -3.27 15.68
N THR A 159 2.05 -4.42 15.10
CA THR A 159 2.98 -5.17 14.23
C THR A 159 2.35 -5.48 12.90
N GLY A 160 3.08 -5.24 11.82
CA GLY A 160 2.64 -5.56 10.47
C GLY A 160 3.70 -5.21 9.44
N ASP A 161 3.26 -5.14 8.18
CA ASP A 161 4.10 -4.93 7.02
C ASP A 161 3.71 -3.62 6.33
N PRO A 162 4.62 -2.64 6.19
CA PRO A 162 4.28 -1.34 5.62
C PRO A 162 3.73 -1.43 4.18
N LEU A 163 4.09 -2.46 3.41
CA LEU A 163 3.50 -2.66 2.08
C LEU A 163 2.02 -3.06 2.15
N HIS A 164 1.64 -3.81 3.18
CA HIS A 164 0.23 -4.14 3.40
C HIS A 164 -0.59 -2.90 3.76
N ALA A 165 -0.08 -2.04 4.65
CA ALA A 165 -0.75 -0.77 4.98
C ALA A 165 -0.78 0.18 3.79
N LEU A 166 0.29 0.23 2.98
CA LEU A 166 0.33 1.05 1.78
C LEU A 166 -0.69 0.59 0.74
N HIS A 167 -0.84 -0.72 0.53
CA HIS A 167 -1.92 -1.28 -0.28
C HIS A 167 -3.30 -0.96 0.32
N ASP A 168 -3.50 -1.10 1.63
CA ASP A 168 -4.79 -0.81 2.27
C ASP A 168 -5.15 0.69 2.14
N MET A 169 -4.18 1.59 2.11
CA MET A 169 -4.42 3.04 1.95
C MET A 169 -4.63 3.46 0.50
N THR A 170 -4.02 2.76 -0.45
CA THR A 170 -3.95 3.20 -1.86
C THR A 170 -4.74 2.34 -2.84
N GLY A 171 -4.95 1.06 -2.50
CA GLY A 171 -5.51 0.01 -3.35
C GLY A 171 -4.53 -0.55 -4.40
N PHE A 172 -3.37 0.06 -4.60
CA PHE A 172 -2.44 -0.37 -5.65
C PHE A 172 -1.65 -1.61 -5.26
N SER A 173 -1.27 -2.41 -6.25
CA SER A 173 -0.40 -3.56 -6.03
C SER A 173 0.98 -3.12 -5.55
N THR A 174 1.63 -4.00 -4.78
CA THR A 174 2.96 -3.76 -4.23
C THR A 174 3.92 -4.88 -4.63
N LEU A 175 5.19 -4.52 -4.88
CA LEU A 175 6.30 -5.45 -5.07
C LEU A 175 7.27 -5.33 -3.90
N ARG A 176 7.47 -6.41 -3.14
CA ARG A 176 8.56 -6.53 -2.17
C ARG A 176 9.87 -6.85 -2.87
N PHE A 177 10.96 -6.19 -2.49
CA PHE A 177 12.27 -6.39 -3.13
C PHE A 177 13.42 -6.76 -2.18
N ASP A 178 13.16 -7.20 -0.95
CA ASP A 178 14.20 -7.53 0.05
C ASP A 178 15.32 -8.42 -0.51
N GLY A 179 14.96 -9.53 -1.17
CA GLY A 179 15.94 -10.42 -1.81
C GLY A 179 16.68 -9.76 -2.98
N LEU A 180 15.98 -8.98 -3.79
CA LEU A 180 16.60 -8.26 -4.91
C LEU A 180 17.61 -7.20 -4.42
N LEU A 181 17.33 -6.53 -3.30
CA LEU A 181 18.24 -5.57 -2.68
C LEU A 181 19.49 -6.26 -2.14
N ALA A 182 19.33 -7.39 -1.46
CA ALA A 182 20.45 -8.18 -0.97
C ALA A 182 21.36 -8.69 -2.10
N GLU A 183 20.77 -9.13 -3.23
CA GLU A 183 21.52 -9.56 -4.42
C GLU A 183 22.18 -8.38 -5.16
N SER A 184 21.51 -7.23 -5.19
CA SER A 184 21.95 -6.00 -5.86
C SER A 184 23.30 -5.51 -5.32
N GLY A 185 23.56 -5.63 -4.01
CA GLY A 185 24.85 -5.26 -3.39
C GLY A 185 26.07 -6.05 -3.87
N SER A 186 25.88 -7.16 -4.60
CA SER A 186 26.97 -7.94 -5.19
C SER A 186 27.12 -7.74 -6.71
N LYS A 187 26.24 -6.96 -7.34
CA LYS A 187 26.24 -6.72 -8.79
C LYS A 187 27.05 -5.49 -9.14
N LYS A 188 27.57 -5.46 -10.37
CA LYS A 188 28.09 -4.21 -10.94
C LYS A 188 26.93 -3.25 -11.16
N ARG A 189 27.21 -1.96 -11.02
CA ARG A 189 26.23 -0.88 -11.24
C ARG A 189 25.46 -0.99 -12.56
N SER A 190 26.16 -1.34 -13.66
CA SER A 190 25.53 -1.53 -14.98
C SER A 190 24.59 -2.73 -15.09
N GLU A 191 24.65 -3.66 -14.13
CA GLU A 191 23.89 -4.91 -14.08
C GLU A 191 22.81 -4.88 -12.96
N ASP A 192 22.68 -3.76 -12.25
CA ASP A 192 21.71 -3.60 -11.18
C ASP A 192 20.31 -3.26 -11.72
N GLU A 193 19.57 -4.32 -12.08
CA GLU A 193 18.19 -4.20 -12.54
C GLU A 193 17.26 -3.56 -11.51
N LEU A 194 17.51 -3.72 -10.20
CA LEU A 194 16.66 -3.14 -9.16
C LEU A 194 16.77 -1.62 -9.19
N PHE A 195 17.98 -1.08 -9.24
CA PHE A 195 18.17 0.37 -9.30
C PHE A 195 17.53 0.99 -10.56
N GLN A 196 17.66 0.31 -11.70
CA GLN A 196 17.01 0.73 -12.95
C GLN A 196 15.47 0.67 -12.87
N ASP A 197 14.92 -0.35 -12.20
CA ASP A 197 13.48 -0.43 -11.90
C ASP A 197 13.02 0.72 -11.01
N LEU A 198 13.82 1.10 -9.99
CA LEU A 198 13.50 2.22 -9.11
C LEU A 198 13.46 3.54 -9.87
N ILE A 199 14.47 3.83 -10.69
CA ILE A 199 14.49 5.04 -11.53
C ILE A 199 13.25 5.10 -12.43
N ARG A 200 12.91 3.99 -13.10
CA ARG A 200 11.71 3.91 -13.95
C ARG A 200 10.42 4.10 -13.15
N GLY A 201 10.33 3.47 -11.97
CA GLY A 201 9.16 3.54 -11.10
C GLY A 201 8.93 4.95 -10.56
N ILE A 202 9.97 5.60 -10.05
CA ILE A 202 9.89 6.97 -9.51
C ILE A 202 9.49 7.94 -10.62
N ARG A 203 10.09 7.84 -11.82
CA ARG A 203 9.69 8.65 -12.98
C ARG A 203 8.23 8.42 -13.41
N ALA A 204 7.71 7.21 -13.20
CA ALA A 204 6.30 6.88 -13.44
C ALA A 204 5.36 7.34 -12.31
N GLY A 205 5.88 7.93 -11.22
CA GLY A 205 5.11 8.37 -10.06
C GLY A 205 4.80 7.27 -9.05
N TYR A 206 5.49 6.13 -9.11
CA TYR A 206 5.31 5.04 -8.14
C TYR A 206 5.93 5.41 -6.79
N THR A 207 5.30 4.94 -5.73
CA THR A 207 5.77 5.16 -4.37
C THR A 207 6.76 4.07 -4.00
N VAL A 208 7.96 4.44 -3.56
CA VAL A 208 9.01 3.49 -3.18
C VAL A 208 9.35 3.68 -1.71
N ILE A 209 9.37 2.59 -0.95
CA ILE A 209 9.79 2.60 0.45
C ILE A 209 10.94 1.62 0.68
N VAL A 210 11.83 1.96 1.62
CA VAL A 210 12.93 1.11 2.08
C VAL A 210 12.94 1.04 3.60
N ASN A 211 13.32 -0.10 4.18
CA ASN A 211 13.22 -0.37 5.61
C ASN A 211 14.60 -0.66 6.23
N THR A 212 14.91 -0.01 7.33
CA THR A 212 16.04 -0.37 8.18
C THR A 212 15.71 -1.62 9.00
N PRO A 213 16.71 -2.40 9.44
CA PRO A 213 16.48 -3.58 10.26
C PRO A 213 15.69 -3.25 11.52
N GLY A 214 14.65 -4.04 11.80
CA GLY A 214 13.87 -3.96 13.03
C GLY A 214 14.52 -4.69 14.21
N LYS A 215 13.82 -4.72 15.35
CA LYS A 215 14.22 -5.51 16.52
C LYS A 215 14.31 -6.99 16.16
N ASP A 216 15.45 -7.60 16.40
CA ASP A 216 15.60 -9.06 16.32
C ASP A 216 15.00 -9.67 17.59
N PRO A 217 13.93 -10.47 17.50
CA PRO A 217 13.30 -11.09 18.68
C PRO A 217 14.25 -11.99 19.49
N LYS A 218 15.41 -12.37 18.92
CA LYS A 218 16.43 -13.21 19.53
C LYS A 218 17.66 -12.43 20.02
N ALA A 219 17.76 -11.15 19.73
CA ALA A 219 18.86 -10.32 20.20
C ALA A 219 18.69 -9.97 21.69
N SER A 220 19.81 -9.81 22.39
CA SER A 220 19.82 -9.24 23.75
C SER A 220 19.58 -7.73 23.68
N ASP A 221 19.00 -7.15 24.73
CA ASP A 221 18.74 -5.69 24.81
C ASP A 221 20.02 -4.87 24.53
N GLU A 222 21.19 -5.31 25.02
CA GLU A 222 22.49 -4.65 24.74
C GLU A 222 22.83 -4.59 23.25
N LYS A 223 22.57 -5.68 22.49
CA LYS A 223 22.84 -5.71 21.04
C LYS A 223 21.86 -4.83 20.25
N GLU A 224 20.63 -4.70 20.74
CA GLU A 224 19.67 -3.77 20.15
C GLU A 224 20.08 -2.31 20.37
N ASP A 225 20.57 -1.99 21.57
CA ASP A 225 21.06 -0.64 21.90
C ASP A 225 22.29 -0.29 21.06
N ASP A 226 23.23 -1.22 20.88
CA ASP A 226 24.40 -1.03 20.01
C ASP A 226 23.99 -0.75 18.56
N LEU A 227 23.06 -1.54 18.01
CA LEU A 227 22.57 -1.35 16.64
C LEU A 227 21.83 -0.01 16.50
N SER A 228 20.99 0.35 17.47
CA SER A 228 20.29 1.64 17.48
C SER A 228 21.28 2.81 17.50
N GLN A 229 22.33 2.73 18.32
CA GLN A 229 23.38 3.75 18.38
C GLN A 229 24.18 3.82 17.08
N GLN A 230 24.51 2.68 16.47
CA GLN A 230 25.20 2.61 15.19
C GLN A 230 24.39 3.34 14.10
N TYR A 231 23.11 3.02 13.95
CA TYR A 231 22.24 3.68 12.96
C TYR A 231 22.07 5.17 13.25
N LYS A 232 21.88 5.56 14.51
CA LYS A 232 21.78 6.98 14.90
C LYS A 232 23.05 7.75 14.57
N SER A 233 24.23 7.13 14.71
CA SER A 233 25.51 7.78 14.42
C SER A 233 25.64 8.22 12.96
N VAL A 234 25.00 7.49 12.04
CA VAL A 234 24.97 7.81 10.61
C VAL A 234 23.70 8.55 10.17
N GLY A 235 22.80 8.89 11.10
CA GLY A 235 21.60 9.64 10.75
C GLY A 235 20.40 8.78 10.34
N LEU A 236 20.33 7.54 10.77
CA LEU A 236 19.22 6.62 10.53
C LEU A 236 18.62 6.09 11.85
N LEU A 237 17.41 5.53 11.77
CA LEU A 237 16.71 4.91 12.88
C LEU A 237 16.41 3.45 12.52
N THR A 238 16.55 2.54 13.49
CA THR A 238 16.25 1.10 13.32
C THR A 238 14.76 0.81 13.42
N GLY A 239 14.24 -0.14 12.62
CA GLY A 239 12.83 -0.53 12.62
C GLY A 239 11.89 0.47 11.95
N HIS A 240 12.43 1.22 11.00
CA HIS A 240 11.77 2.35 10.36
C HIS A 240 11.84 2.22 8.82
N ALA A 241 10.73 2.53 8.15
CA ALA A 241 10.71 2.76 6.71
C ALA A 241 10.94 4.22 6.32
N TYR A 242 11.58 4.40 5.20
CA TYR A 242 11.84 5.69 4.58
C TYR A 242 11.27 5.67 3.16
N THR A 243 10.92 6.85 2.63
CA THR A 243 10.39 6.96 1.27
C THR A 243 11.51 7.41 0.33
N ILE A 244 11.72 6.71 -0.78
CA ILE A 244 12.63 7.18 -1.84
C ILE A 244 11.84 8.14 -2.73
N LEU A 245 12.30 9.38 -2.79
CA LEU A 245 11.67 10.48 -3.54
C LEU A 245 12.25 10.64 -4.95
N ASP A 246 13.55 10.37 -5.10
CA ASP A 246 14.27 10.48 -6.37
C ASP A 246 15.41 9.47 -6.44
N ALA A 247 15.82 9.10 -7.65
CA ALA A 247 16.95 8.23 -7.91
C ALA A 247 17.65 8.65 -9.20
N LYS A 248 18.97 8.85 -9.13
CA LYS A 248 19.78 9.35 -10.25
C LYS A 248 21.05 8.55 -10.41
N ASP A 249 21.41 8.35 -11.67
CA ASP A 249 22.53 7.55 -12.11
C ASP A 249 23.49 8.47 -12.90
N PHE A 250 24.75 8.55 -12.50
CA PHE A 250 25.81 9.36 -13.13
C PHE A 250 26.95 8.46 -13.65
N PRO A 251 26.82 7.83 -14.84
CA PRO A 251 27.80 6.89 -15.38
C PRO A 251 29.22 7.42 -15.45
N ASP A 252 29.38 8.69 -15.86
CA ASP A 252 30.69 9.34 -16.04
C ASP A 252 31.47 9.50 -14.73
N HIS A 253 30.77 9.52 -13.59
CA HIS A 253 31.36 9.66 -12.24
C HIS A 253 31.41 8.36 -11.46
N ASP A 254 30.92 7.28 -12.04
CA ASP A 254 30.65 6.01 -11.36
C ASP A 254 29.77 6.12 -10.08
N ILE A 255 28.77 7.02 -10.07
CA ILE A 255 27.96 7.34 -8.88
C ILE A 255 26.46 7.13 -9.12
N SER A 256 25.82 6.43 -8.17
CA SER A 256 24.35 6.30 -8.08
C SER A 256 23.87 6.88 -6.76
N VAL A 257 22.89 7.77 -6.80
CA VAL A 257 22.34 8.40 -5.59
C VAL A 257 20.83 8.32 -5.54
N VAL A 258 20.29 8.27 -4.33
CA VAL A 258 18.86 8.35 -4.05
C VAL A 258 18.56 9.48 -3.09
N LYS A 259 17.43 10.15 -3.30
CA LYS A 259 16.86 11.10 -2.34
C LYS A 259 15.87 10.35 -1.45
N ILE A 260 16.06 10.42 -0.15
CA ILE A 260 15.25 9.71 0.85
C ILE A 260 14.57 10.73 1.77
N ARG A 261 13.32 10.46 2.16
CA ARG A 261 12.64 11.15 3.26
C ARG A 261 12.52 10.29 4.50
N ASN A 262 12.90 10.87 5.64
CA ASN A 262 12.53 10.38 6.96
C ASN A 262 11.07 10.74 7.27
N ALA A 263 10.24 9.70 7.34
CA ALA A 263 8.79 9.78 7.58
C ALA A 263 8.39 10.47 8.91
N TRP A 264 9.26 10.47 9.92
CA TRP A 264 8.92 10.94 11.27
C TRP A 264 9.41 12.34 11.62
N GLY A 265 10.17 13.00 10.75
CA GLY A 265 10.48 14.43 10.87
C GLY A 265 11.35 14.89 12.05
N HIS A 266 12.37 15.68 11.68
CA HIS A 266 13.28 16.52 12.49
C HIS A 266 14.44 15.83 13.22
N GLY A 267 15.65 16.30 12.90
CA GLY A 267 16.87 16.20 13.72
C GLY A 267 17.77 14.99 13.48
N ILE A 268 17.36 14.02 12.67
CA ILE A 268 18.16 12.85 12.32
C ILE A 268 18.10 12.66 10.80
N GLU A 269 19.10 13.23 10.14
CA GLU A 269 19.36 13.11 8.70
C GLU A 269 20.71 12.43 8.48
N TRP A 270 20.87 11.85 7.30
CA TRP A 270 22.07 11.15 6.89
C TRP A 270 23.34 12.01 7.01
N ASN A 271 24.32 11.48 7.74
CA ASN A 271 25.59 12.17 8.04
C ASN A 271 26.77 11.62 7.22
N GLY A 272 26.51 10.71 6.27
CA GLY A 272 27.54 10.15 5.39
C GLY A 272 27.61 10.84 4.03
N ASP A 273 28.23 10.15 3.07
CA ASP A 273 28.45 10.64 1.72
C ASP A 273 27.16 11.14 1.06
N TRP A 274 27.22 12.34 0.46
CA TRP A 274 26.09 13.06 -0.16
C TRP A 274 25.00 13.55 0.81
N GLY A 275 25.22 13.47 2.12
CA GLY A 275 24.40 14.16 3.10
C GLY A 275 24.46 15.68 2.94
N ASP A 276 23.56 16.38 3.63
CA ASP A 276 23.34 17.83 3.48
C ASP A 276 24.56 18.71 3.81
N ASN A 277 25.50 18.19 4.59
CA ASN A 277 26.73 18.87 4.98
C ASN A 277 27.98 18.37 4.23
N ASP A 278 27.84 17.46 3.27
CA ASP A 278 28.96 16.82 2.59
C ASP A 278 29.63 17.75 1.55
N GLU A 279 30.95 17.76 1.50
CA GLU A 279 31.71 18.61 0.58
C GLU A 279 31.62 18.14 -0.89
N ARG A 280 31.19 16.90 -1.16
CA ARG A 280 31.04 16.36 -2.52
C ARG A 280 30.07 17.17 -3.37
N TRP A 281 29.06 17.79 -2.78
CA TRP A 281 28.18 18.71 -3.51
C TRP A 281 28.92 19.88 -4.17
N SER A 282 30.03 20.33 -3.56
CA SER A 282 30.89 21.38 -4.15
C SER A 282 31.95 20.81 -5.10
N GLN A 283 32.35 19.55 -4.91
CA GLN A 283 33.32 18.86 -5.77
C GLN A 283 32.72 18.42 -7.10
N TYR A 284 31.43 18.09 -7.13
CA TYR A 284 30.67 17.60 -8.28
C TYR A 284 29.46 18.51 -8.56
N PRO A 285 29.69 19.73 -9.08
CA PRO A 285 28.63 20.73 -9.26
C PRO A 285 27.56 20.29 -10.28
N ASP A 286 27.92 19.47 -11.25
CA ASP A 286 27.00 18.88 -12.22
C ASP A 286 26.04 17.86 -11.58
N ILE A 287 26.54 17.02 -10.67
CA ILE A 287 25.69 16.13 -9.85
C ILE A 287 24.77 16.95 -8.95
N ALA A 288 25.29 18.01 -8.32
CA ALA A 288 24.50 18.90 -7.46
C ALA A 288 23.37 19.60 -8.22
N GLU A 289 23.65 20.10 -9.43
CA GLU A 289 22.67 20.74 -10.31
C GLU A 289 21.60 19.74 -10.74
N GLU A 290 22.01 18.55 -11.23
CA GLU A 290 21.07 17.51 -11.64
C GLU A 290 20.20 17.04 -10.46
N CYS A 291 20.77 16.87 -9.27
CA CYS A 291 20.00 16.52 -8.07
C CYS A 291 19.12 17.67 -7.55
N ASN A 292 19.22 18.88 -8.14
CA ASN A 292 18.63 20.11 -7.61
C ASN A 292 18.89 20.23 -6.10
N PHE A 293 20.15 19.98 -5.70
CA PHE A 293 20.52 19.92 -4.30
C PHE A 293 20.34 21.27 -3.64
N GLN A 294 19.64 21.27 -2.51
CA GLN A 294 19.47 22.41 -1.64
C GLN A 294 19.65 21.93 -0.22
N LYS A 295 20.65 22.50 0.47
CA LYS A 295 20.88 22.23 1.88
C LYS A 295 19.69 22.72 2.71
N ALA A 296 18.97 21.81 3.36
CA ALA A 296 17.79 22.12 4.15
C ALA A 296 17.51 21.03 5.19
N ASP A 297 17.28 21.43 6.44
CA ASP A 297 16.76 20.52 7.49
C ASP A 297 15.24 20.34 7.27
N ASP A 298 14.91 19.56 6.25
CA ASP A 298 13.53 19.29 5.81
C ASP A 298 13.13 17.81 5.96
N GLY A 299 14.02 17.01 6.56
CA GLY A 299 13.85 15.57 6.74
C GLY A 299 14.11 14.78 5.46
N THR A 300 14.66 15.39 4.41
CA THR A 300 15.15 14.71 3.22
C THR A 300 16.66 14.81 3.11
N PHE A 301 17.27 13.77 2.56
CA PHE A 301 18.71 13.74 2.33
C PHE A 301 19.00 12.88 1.11
N TRP A 302 20.16 13.09 0.49
CA TRP A 302 20.69 12.16 -0.50
C TRP A 302 21.68 11.20 0.14
N MET A 303 21.78 10.01 -0.43
CA MET A 303 22.84 9.05 -0.13
C MET A 303 23.15 8.22 -1.36
N THR A 304 24.28 7.52 -1.37
CA THR A 304 24.59 6.61 -2.47
C THR A 304 23.73 5.36 -2.42
N TRP A 305 23.53 4.73 -3.57
CA TRP A 305 22.81 3.46 -3.65
C TRP A 305 23.53 2.33 -2.89
N GLU A 306 24.85 2.36 -2.84
CA GLU A 306 25.67 1.42 -2.07
C GLU A 306 25.38 1.53 -0.56
N GLU A 307 25.16 2.74 -0.05
CA GLU A 307 24.78 2.94 1.35
C GLU A 307 23.33 2.48 1.60
N VAL A 308 22.45 2.55 0.59
CA VAL A 308 21.12 1.91 0.69
C VAL A 308 21.25 0.40 0.85
N GLN A 309 22.05 -0.25 0.00
CA GLN A 309 22.28 -1.70 0.06
C GLN A 309 22.89 -2.15 1.38
N LYS A 310 23.63 -1.27 2.05
CA LYS A 310 24.31 -1.54 3.32
C LYS A 310 23.43 -1.33 4.55
N TYR A 311 22.63 -0.26 4.59
CA TYR A 311 21.84 0.11 5.78
C TYR A 311 20.37 -0.31 5.73
N PHE A 312 19.85 -0.65 4.55
CA PHE A 312 18.46 -1.07 4.40
C PHE A 312 18.39 -2.56 4.12
N THR A 313 17.42 -3.22 4.75
CA THR A 313 17.26 -4.69 4.68
C THR A 313 16.20 -5.12 3.68
N GLY A 314 15.49 -4.16 3.12
CA GLY A 314 14.45 -4.42 2.14
C GLY A 314 13.57 -3.23 1.90
N GLY A 315 12.43 -3.47 1.27
CA GLY A 315 11.56 -2.40 0.79
C GLY A 315 10.53 -2.89 -0.21
N GLY A 316 9.81 -1.94 -0.78
CA GLY A 316 8.91 -2.27 -1.88
C GLY A 316 8.48 -1.07 -2.70
N ILE A 317 7.89 -1.40 -3.84
CA ILE A 317 7.32 -0.46 -4.79
C ILE A 317 5.80 -0.62 -4.74
N CYS A 318 5.09 0.48 -4.52
CA CYS A 318 3.65 0.57 -4.74
C CYS A 318 3.40 1.19 -6.11
N PHE A 319 2.75 0.44 -7.00
CA PHE A 319 2.53 0.84 -8.38
C PHE A 319 1.36 1.84 -8.46
N SER A 320 1.60 3.07 -8.02
CA SER A 320 0.61 4.15 -7.87
C SER A 320 0.15 4.75 -9.21
N HIS A 321 -0.49 3.95 -10.07
CA HIS A 321 -0.90 4.35 -11.42
C HIS A 321 -1.75 5.61 -11.45
N THR A 322 -1.54 6.46 -12.48
CA THR A 322 -2.31 7.67 -12.71
C THR A 322 -2.48 7.91 -14.22
N PRO A 323 -3.71 8.11 -14.74
CA PRO A 323 -4.99 7.87 -14.06
C PRO A 323 -5.18 6.38 -13.73
N ALA A 324 -5.95 6.09 -12.68
CA ALA A 324 -6.30 4.73 -12.26
C ALA A 324 -7.82 4.59 -12.12
N TYR A 325 -8.42 3.88 -13.07
CA TYR A 325 -9.78 3.35 -12.93
C TYR A 325 -9.66 2.02 -12.20
N ASP A 326 -10.22 1.98 -10.99
CA ASP A 326 -10.06 0.86 -10.08
C ASP A 326 -11.37 0.10 -9.92
N TYR A 327 -11.34 -1.19 -10.26
CA TYR A 327 -12.47 -2.10 -10.16
C TYR A 327 -12.13 -3.27 -9.26
N ARG A 328 -13.05 -3.64 -8.36
CA ARG A 328 -12.87 -4.77 -7.44
C ARG A 328 -14.02 -5.73 -7.60
N ILE A 329 -13.74 -7.00 -7.86
CA ILE A 329 -14.73 -8.04 -8.11
C ILE A 329 -14.69 -9.03 -6.96
N ASN A 330 -15.79 -9.18 -6.24
CA ASN A 330 -15.90 -10.19 -5.17
C ASN A 330 -16.07 -11.57 -5.79
N SER A 331 -15.16 -12.48 -5.45
CA SER A 331 -15.08 -13.82 -6.02
C SER A 331 -14.73 -14.86 -4.96
N ALA A 332 -14.81 -16.14 -5.33
CA ALA A 332 -14.34 -17.23 -4.50
C ALA A 332 -13.74 -18.35 -5.35
N PHE A 333 -12.86 -19.15 -4.78
CA PHE A 333 -12.53 -20.46 -5.32
C PHE A 333 -13.46 -21.48 -4.67
N ASN A 334 -14.24 -22.21 -5.47
CA ASN A 334 -15.06 -23.34 -5.03
C ASN A 334 -14.36 -24.61 -5.53
N ASP A 335 -13.89 -25.46 -4.62
CA ASP A 335 -13.11 -26.66 -4.97
C ASP A 335 -11.91 -26.36 -5.90
N ALA A 336 -11.17 -25.31 -5.57
CA ALA A 336 -10.05 -24.75 -6.35
C ALA A 336 -10.43 -24.16 -7.73
N ILE A 337 -11.71 -24.11 -8.09
CA ILE A 337 -12.20 -23.50 -9.34
C ILE A 337 -12.68 -22.07 -9.05
N PRO A 338 -12.23 -21.04 -9.79
CA PRO A 338 -12.69 -19.68 -9.60
C PRO A 338 -14.18 -19.56 -9.97
N SER A 339 -14.97 -18.92 -9.11
CA SER A 339 -16.37 -18.59 -9.36
C SER A 339 -16.55 -17.58 -10.50
N CYS A 340 -15.49 -16.82 -10.80
CA CYS A 340 -15.47 -15.81 -11.86
C CYS A 340 -14.08 -15.77 -12.52
N VAL A 341 -14.06 -15.84 -13.84
CA VAL A 341 -12.96 -15.46 -14.72
C VAL A 341 -13.37 -14.19 -15.48
N LEU A 342 -12.41 -13.46 -16.04
CA LEU A 342 -12.68 -12.25 -16.81
C LEU A 342 -12.44 -12.49 -18.29
N GLU A 343 -13.46 -12.29 -19.11
CA GLU A 343 -13.29 -12.12 -20.55
C GLU A 343 -12.99 -10.64 -20.82
N VAL A 344 -11.78 -10.36 -21.29
CA VAL A 344 -11.26 -9.01 -21.49
C VAL A 344 -11.06 -8.77 -22.99
N GLU A 345 -11.81 -7.83 -23.55
CA GLU A 345 -11.65 -7.36 -24.92
C GLU A 345 -10.97 -6.00 -24.90
N VAL A 346 -9.80 -5.93 -25.53
CA VAL A 346 -8.97 -4.72 -25.63
C VAL A 346 -9.06 -4.21 -27.06
N ASN A 347 -9.62 -3.03 -27.25
CA ASN A 347 -9.80 -2.41 -28.57
C ASN A 347 -8.64 -1.48 -28.94
N SER A 348 -7.86 -1.04 -27.94
CA SER A 348 -6.70 -0.16 -28.14
C SER A 348 -5.61 -0.51 -27.12
N PRO A 349 -4.32 -0.49 -27.50
CA PRO A 349 -3.24 -0.89 -26.61
C PRO A 349 -3.25 -0.10 -25.30
N THR A 350 -3.41 -0.82 -24.20
CA THR A 350 -3.75 -0.24 -22.91
C THR A 350 -3.04 -0.96 -21.79
N TRP A 351 -2.85 -0.29 -20.67
CA TRP A 351 -2.19 -0.88 -19.52
C TRP A 351 -3.25 -1.37 -18.52
N ILE A 352 -3.08 -2.59 -18.03
CA ILE A 352 -3.98 -3.19 -17.04
C ILE A 352 -3.16 -3.93 -15.98
N THR A 353 -3.54 -3.75 -14.72
CA THR A 353 -3.13 -4.58 -13.59
C THR A 353 -4.28 -5.46 -13.14
N PHE A 354 -4.00 -6.74 -12.99
CA PHE A 354 -4.85 -7.69 -12.30
C PHE A 354 -4.23 -8.02 -10.93
N VAL A 355 -5.04 -8.14 -9.88
CA VAL A 355 -4.58 -8.49 -8.53
C VAL A 355 -5.52 -9.52 -7.91
N ILE A 356 -5.00 -10.63 -7.39
CA ILE A 356 -5.74 -11.49 -6.46
C ILE A 356 -5.40 -11.01 -5.06
N SER A 357 -6.40 -10.55 -4.32
CA SER A 357 -6.27 -10.16 -2.91
C SER A 357 -6.97 -11.19 -2.02
N GLN A 358 -6.21 -11.83 -1.15
CA GLN A 358 -6.68 -12.74 -0.10
C GLN A 358 -6.98 -11.98 1.19
N GLU A 359 -7.79 -12.57 2.06
CA GLU A 359 -8.00 -12.02 3.41
C GLU A 359 -6.69 -11.97 4.20
N ASP A 360 -6.44 -10.84 4.87
CA ASP A 360 -5.23 -10.63 5.66
C ASP A 360 -5.09 -11.59 6.85
N LYS A 361 -3.84 -11.72 7.34
CA LYS A 361 -3.50 -12.50 8.53
C LYS A 361 -3.92 -11.87 9.85
N LEU A 362 -4.08 -10.54 9.92
CA LEU A 362 -4.32 -9.83 11.18
C LEU A 362 -5.73 -10.11 11.74
N SER A 363 -6.66 -10.43 10.85
CA SER A 363 -8.01 -10.89 11.14
C SER A 363 -8.14 -12.39 11.44
N ARG A 364 -7.05 -13.18 11.31
CA ARG A 364 -7.07 -14.65 11.45
C ARG A 364 -6.25 -15.16 12.65
N GLU A 365 -6.45 -16.44 12.96
CA GLU A 365 -5.75 -17.13 14.04
C GLU A 365 -4.23 -17.23 13.79
N TYR A 366 -3.50 -17.43 14.88
CA TYR A 366 -2.04 -17.53 14.86
C TYR A 366 -1.60 -18.74 14.00
N GLY A 367 -0.73 -18.49 13.02
CA GLY A 367 -0.19 -19.54 12.14
C GLY A 367 -0.87 -19.67 10.77
N TYR A 368 -1.83 -18.80 10.42
CA TYR A 368 -2.39 -18.77 9.07
C TYR A 368 -1.32 -18.47 7.99
N GLU A 369 -1.26 -19.32 6.97
CA GLU A 369 -0.49 -19.08 5.74
C GLU A 369 -1.44 -18.73 4.59
N TYR A 370 -0.99 -17.82 3.72
CA TYR A 370 -1.73 -17.50 2.51
C TYR A 370 -1.74 -18.72 1.58
N GLN A 371 -2.86 -18.92 0.90
CA GLN A 371 -2.96 -19.98 -0.08
C GLN A 371 -2.08 -19.63 -1.29
N PRO A 372 -1.41 -20.61 -1.92
CA PRO A 372 -0.65 -20.37 -3.13
C PRO A 372 -1.60 -20.05 -4.29
N VAL A 373 -1.51 -18.85 -4.85
CA VAL A 373 -2.36 -18.40 -5.97
C VAL A 373 -1.53 -17.94 -7.17
N MET A 374 -2.16 -17.91 -8.34
CA MET A 374 -1.55 -17.45 -9.59
C MET A 374 -2.61 -16.78 -10.46
N LEU A 375 -2.23 -15.73 -11.19
CA LEU A 375 -3.01 -15.18 -12.29
C LEU A 375 -2.46 -15.73 -13.60
N SER A 376 -3.30 -16.35 -14.41
CA SER A 376 -3.00 -16.71 -15.80
C SER A 376 -3.79 -15.82 -16.74
N VAL A 377 -3.12 -15.28 -17.77
CA VAL A 377 -3.79 -14.58 -18.86
C VAL A 377 -3.56 -15.36 -20.14
N ALA A 378 -4.67 -15.74 -20.78
CA ALA A 378 -4.68 -16.48 -22.02
C ALA A 378 -5.21 -15.63 -23.16
N GLU A 379 -4.54 -15.65 -24.30
CA GLU A 379 -5.00 -15.00 -25.53
C GLU A 379 -5.88 -15.98 -26.31
N SER A 380 -6.98 -15.48 -26.85
CA SER A 380 -7.89 -16.24 -27.70
C SER A 380 -7.31 -16.37 -29.11
N SER A 381 -7.19 -17.60 -29.62
CA SER A 381 -6.92 -17.85 -31.05
C SER A 381 -8.20 -17.92 -31.87
N ASP A 382 -9.31 -18.33 -31.24
CA ASP A 382 -10.68 -18.29 -31.74
C ASP A 382 -11.66 -18.29 -30.55
N ASP A 383 -12.96 -18.38 -30.81
CA ASP A 383 -14.01 -18.28 -29.78
C ASP A 383 -13.93 -19.35 -28.66
N LYS A 384 -13.15 -20.43 -28.84
CA LYS A 384 -13.07 -21.52 -27.86
C LYS A 384 -11.65 -21.88 -27.45
N ASN A 385 -10.65 -21.59 -28.28
CA ASN A 385 -9.28 -21.99 -28.07
C ASN A 385 -8.46 -20.83 -27.51
N PHE A 386 -7.76 -21.12 -26.42
CA PHE A 386 -6.97 -20.15 -25.67
C PHE A 386 -5.55 -20.67 -25.46
N LYS A 387 -4.59 -19.76 -25.47
CA LYS A 387 -3.19 -20.03 -25.10
C LYS A 387 -2.76 -19.09 -23.99
N VAL A 388 -2.27 -19.63 -22.88
CA VAL A 388 -1.66 -18.86 -21.80
C VAL A 388 -0.43 -18.13 -22.36
N VAL A 389 -0.49 -16.80 -22.34
CA VAL A 389 0.59 -15.92 -22.79
C VAL A 389 1.36 -15.33 -21.62
N MET A 390 0.76 -15.33 -20.43
CA MET A 390 1.36 -14.75 -19.22
C MET A 390 0.85 -15.43 -17.96
N ASN A 391 1.75 -15.71 -17.04
CA ASN A 391 1.45 -16.02 -15.65
C ASN A 391 2.08 -14.98 -14.73
N SER A 392 1.43 -14.71 -13.58
CA SER A 392 2.00 -13.87 -12.52
C SER A 392 3.29 -14.49 -11.99
N THR A 393 4.27 -13.65 -11.67
CA THR A 393 5.52 -14.06 -11.01
C THR A 393 5.70 -13.29 -9.71
N VAL A 394 6.81 -13.54 -9.01
CA VAL A 394 7.18 -12.77 -7.80
C VAL A 394 7.23 -11.26 -8.05
N SER A 395 7.39 -10.84 -9.32
CA SER A 395 7.28 -9.45 -9.74
C SER A 395 6.08 -9.28 -10.67
N GLY A 396 5.11 -8.47 -10.24
CA GLY A 396 3.91 -8.20 -11.04
C GLY A 396 4.23 -7.57 -12.40
N VAL A 397 5.32 -6.80 -12.50
CA VAL A 397 5.78 -6.15 -13.74
C VAL A 397 6.63 -7.06 -14.65
N ARG A 398 6.86 -8.31 -14.24
CA ARG A 398 7.56 -9.32 -15.04
C ARG A 398 6.72 -10.60 -15.13
N PRO A 399 5.52 -10.55 -15.73
CA PRO A 399 4.80 -11.78 -16.04
C PRO A 399 5.60 -12.65 -17.01
N SER A 400 5.33 -13.95 -17.02
CA SER A 400 6.06 -14.90 -17.88
C SER A 400 5.14 -16.01 -18.39
N PRO A 401 5.22 -16.39 -19.69
CA PRO A 401 4.50 -17.56 -20.21
C PRO A 401 5.07 -18.88 -19.67
N ASP A 402 6.32 -18.88 -19.23
CA ASP A 402 7.08 -20.09 -18.92
C ASP A 402 7.14 -20.41 -17.42
N LYS A 403 6.81 -19.43 -16.56
CA LYS A 403 6.80 -19.61 -15.10
C LYS A 403 5.40 -19.96 -14.62
N TRP A 404 5.22 -21.19 -14.15
CA TRP A 404 3.96 -21.72 -13.61
C TRP A 404 4.03 -21.86 -12.09
N THR A 405 4.40 -20.76 -11.41
CA THR A 405 4.65 -20.75 -9.97
C THR A 405 3.46 -20.16 -9.23
N PHE A 406 2.82 -20.96 -8.37
CA PHE A 406 1.85 -20.45 -7.42
C PHE A 406 2.56 -19.76 -6.25
N LEU A 407 2.12 -18.55 -5.92
CA LEU A 407 2.77 -17.68 -4.97
C LEU A 407 1.95 -17.58 -3.69
N LYS A 408 2.62 -17.72 -2.54
CA LYS A 408 2.02 -17.46 -1.23
C LYS A 408 2.18 -15.98 -0.91
N GLY A 409 1.11 -15.21 -1.03
CA GLY A 409 1.11 -13.79 -0.71
C GLY A 409 -0.31 -13.27 -0.51
N ARG A 410 -0.45 -12.18 0.23
CA ARG A 410 -1.76 -11.54 0.41
C ARG A 410 -2.31 -11.06 -0.92
N ASP A 411 -1.45 -10.37 -1.66
CA ASP A 411 -1.77 -9.74 -2.95
C ASP A 411 -0.80 -10.28 -4.01
N ILE A 412 -1.32 -10.94 -5.05
CA ILE A 412 -0.55 -11.40 -6.20
C ILE A 412 -1.03 -10.66 -7.44
N SER A 413 -0.14 -9.88 -8.05
CA SER A 413 -0.49 -9.04 -9.20
C SER A 413 0.17 -9.48 -10.50
N LEU A 414 -0.47 -9.14 -11.62
CA LEU A 414 0.09 -9.19 -12.96
C LEU A 414 -0.14 -7.83 -13.59
N ILE A 415 0.93 -7.21 -14.08
CA ILE A 415 0.96 -5.85 -14.61
C ILE A 415 1.49 -5.90 -16.03
N GLN A 416 0.69 -5.50 -17.01
CA GLN A 416 1.08 -5.58 -18.41
C GLN A 416 0.40 -4.53 -19.28
N LYS A 417 1.09 -4.10 -20.34
CA LYS A 417 0.46 -3.44 -21.48
C LYS A 417 -0.09 -4.50 -22.45
N PHE A 418 -1.40 -4.51 -22.61
CA PHE A 418 -2.12 -5.38 -23.52
C PHE A 418 -2.23 -4.74 -24.90
N GLU A 419 -2.04 -5.53 -25.94
CA GLU A 419 -2.33 -5.12 -27.31
C GLU A 419 -3.82 -5.36 -27.62
N ALA A 420 -4.28 -4.92 -28.79
CA ALA A 420 -5.67 -5.15 -29.18
C ALA A 420 -5.93 -6.66 -29.37
N GLY A 421 -6.96 -7.19 -28.74
CA GLY A 421 -7.23 -8.61 -28.74
C GLY A 421 -8.24 -9.05 -27.68
N LYS A 422 -8.51 -10.35 -27.66
CA LYS A 422 -9.38 -11.00 -26.67
C LYS A 422 -8.56 -11.86 -25.75
N TYR A 423 -8.73 -11.64 -24.46
CA TYR A 423 -8.00 -12.31 -23.40
C TYR A 423 -8.96 -12.93 -22.38
N LEU A 424 -8.53 -14.03 -21.78
CA LEU A 424 -9.18 -14.67 -20.64
C LEU A 424 -8.25 -14.58 -19.43
N VAL A 425 -8.68 -13.90 -18.38
CA VAL A 425 -7.96 -13.81 -17.11
C VAL A 425 -8.51 -14.86 -16.18
N VAL A 426 -7.66 -15.80 -15.79
CA VAL A 426 -8.01 -16.97 -14.98
C VAL A 426 -7.26 -16.86 -13.64
N PRO A 427 -7.95 -16.47 -12.54
CA PRO A 427 -7.43 -16.64 -11.19
C PRO A 427 -7.32 -18.13 -10.87
N ARG A 428 -6.24 -18.53 -10.21
CA ARG A 428 -5.96 -19.92 -9.89
C ARG A 428 -5.45 -20.05 -8.46
N ILE A 429 -5.82 -21.15 -7.82
CA ILE A 429 -5.33 -21.54 -6.48
C ILE A 429 -4.76 -22.95 -6.56
N LEU A 430 -3.69 -23.22 -5.82
CA LEU A 430 -3.11 -24.55 -5.78
C LEU A 430 -4.00 -25.47 -4.95
N ALA A 431 -4.57 -26.50 -5.59
CA ALA A 431 -5.34 -27.52 -4.89
C ALA A 431 -4.46 -28.26 -3.87
N SER A 432 -5.02 -28.52 -2.68
CA SER A 432 -4.39 -29.33 -1.65
C SER A 432 -5.45 -29.98 -0.77
N ASP A 433 -5.10 -31.07 -0.09
CA ASP A 433 -6.03 -31.81 0.80
C ASP A 433 -6.62 -30.97 1.93
N ASN A 434 -5.96 -29.85 2.28
CA ASN A 434 -6.38 -28.93 3.33
C ASN A 434 -7.03 -27.65 2.81
N LEU A 435 -7.28 -27.54 1.50
CA LEU A 435 -7.93 -26.36 0.94
C LEU A 435 -9.40 -26.34 1.39
N PRO A 436 -9.91 -25.24 1.98
CA PRO A 436 -11.33 -25.11 2.26
C PRO A 436 -12.17 -25.24 0.97
N GLU A 437 -13.38 -25.80 1.11
CA GLU A 437 -14.34 -25.93 0.00
C GLU A 437 -14.56 -24.60 -0.73
N GLN A 438 -14.68 -23.51 0.04
CA GLN A 438 -14.77 -22.16 -0.48
C GLN A 438 -13.68 -21.26 0.10
N VAL A 439 -12.90 -20.62 -0.79
CA VAL A 439 -11.88 -19.64 -0.42
C VAL A 439 -12.21 -18.27 -1.06
N PRO A 440 -12.69 -17.28 -0.29
CA PRO A 440 -13.01 -15.96 -0.82
C PRO A 440 -11.74 -15.20 -1.24
N TYR A 441 -11.86 -14.41 -2.30
CA TYR A 441 -10.83 -13.47 -2.73
C TYR A 441 -11.46 -12.29 -3.47
N VAL A 442 -10.71 -11.21 -3.64
CA VAL A 442 -11.10 -10.11 -4.51
C VAL A 442 -10.19 -10.09 -5.72
N LEU A 443 -10.79 -10.05 -6.92
CA LEU A 443 -10.06 -9.79 -8.15
C LEU A 443 -10.07 -8.29 -8.42
N GLY A 444 -8.92 -7.64 -8.24
CA GLY A 444 -8.71 -6.24 -8.60
C GLY A 444 -8.35 -6.09 -10.08
N VAL A 445 -8.93 -5.10 -10.74
CA VAL A 445 -8.60 -4.66 -12.09
C VAL A 445 -8.33 -3.17 -12.03
N ILE A 446 -7.11 -2.75 -12.35
CA ILE A 446 -6.73 -1.34 -12.40
C ILE A 446 -6.29 -1.03 -13.82
N ALA A 447 -6.91 -0.04 -14.45
CA ALA A 447 -6.60 0.35 -15.83
C ALA A 447 -6.37 1.86 -15.94
N ASN A 448 -5.57 2.27 -16.93
CA ASN A 448 -5.40 3.68 -17.28
C ASN A 448 -6.53 4.24 -18.16
N ARG A 449 -7.49 3.39 -18.54
CA ARG A 449 -8.69 3.72 -19.31
C ARG A 449 -9.94 3.22 -18.58
N GLU A 450 -11.05 3.90 -18.81
CA GLU A 450 -12.33 3.46 -18.26
C GLU A 450 -12.82 2.19 -18.99
N ILE A 451 -13.30 1.22 -18.23
CA ILE A 451 -13.83 -0.05 -18.74
C ILE A 451 -15.32 0.16 -19.03
N GLY A 452 -15.80 -0.33 -20.16
CA GLY A 452 -17.16 -0.08 -20.65
C GLY A 452 -17.30 1.18 -21.51
N ALA A 453 -16.23 1.96 -21.67
CA ALA A 453 -16.20 3.18 -22.48
C ALA A 453 -15.72 2.97 -23.93
N GLY A 454 -15.64 1.71 -24.39
CA GLY A 454 -15.30 1.34 -25.78
C GLY A 454 -13.82 1.01 -26.04
N GLU A 455 -12.88 1.36 -25.15
CA GLU A 455 -11.47 0.95 -25.28
C GLU A 455 -11.19 -0.42 -24.66
N ILE A 456 -11.91 -0.75 -23.58
CA ILE A 456 -11.79 -2.00 -22.82
C ILE A 456 -13.19 -2.45 -22.44
N ASP A 457 -13.50 -3.72 -22.68
CA ASP A 457 -14.72 -4.36 -22.22
C ASP A 457 -14.35 -5.58 -21.37
N ILE A 458 -14.95 -5.70 -20.18
CA ILE A 458 -14.75 -6.86 -19.30
C ILE A 458 -16.09 -7.48 -18.94
N LYS A 459 -16.22 -8.78 -19.22
CA LYS A 459 -17.37 -9.61 -18.83
C LYS A 459 -16.96 -10.63 -17.78
N PHE A 460 -17.92 -10.99 -16.94
CA PHE A 460 -17.77 -11.99 -15.90
C PHE A 460 -18.30 -13.32 -16.39
N SER A 461 -17.44 -14.33 -16.36
CA SER A 461 -17.77 -15.66 -16.87
C SER A 461 -17.25 -16.75 -15.95
N SER A 462 -17.70 -17.97 -16.16
CA SER A 462 -17.20 -19.18 -15.53
C SER A 462 -16.69 -20.13 -16.61
N ILE A 463 -15.77 -21.01 -16.24
CA ILE A 463 -15.26 -22.07 -17.10
C ILE A 463 -15.38 -23.41 -16.39
N GLU A 464 -15.55 -24.48 -17.16
CA GLU A 464 -15.75 -25.83 -16.61
C GLU A 464 -14.56 -26.27 -15.75
N ALA A 465 -14.83 -26.96 -14.64
CA ALA A 465 -13.82 -27.49 -13.75
C ALA A 465 -12.82 -28.44 -14.45
N SER A 466 -13.26 -29.11 -15.52
CA SER A 466 -12.44 -29.98 -16.39
C SER A 466 -11.55 -29.21 -17.37
N CYS A 467 -11.56 -27.88 -17.36
CA CYS A 467 -10.72 -27.08 -18.25
C CYS A 467 -9.24 -27.33 -17.97
N ALA A 468 -8.50 -27.71 -19.02
CA ALA A 468 -7.09 -28.08 -18.93
C ALA A 468 -6.17 -26.96 -18.40
N VAL A 469 -6.63 -25.69 -18.41
CA VAL A 469 -5.90 -24.58 -17.77
C VAL A 469 -5.63 -24.85 -16.29
N PHE A 470 -6.55 -25.53 -15.59
CA PHE A 470 -6.39 -25.82 -14.17
C PHE A 470 -5.32 -26.88 -13.88
N GLU A 471 -4.96 -27.69 -14.87
CA GLU A 471 -3.88 -28.68 -14.81
C GLU A 471 -2.55 -28.16 -15.38
N ASN A 472 -2.41 -26.83 -15.54
CA ASN A 472 -1.22 -26.17 -16.10
C ASN A 472 -0.94 -26.49 -17.58
N TYR A 473 -1.95 -26.84 -18.37
CA TYR A 473 -1.78 -26.91 -19.82
C TYR A 473 -1.72 -25.48 -20.42
N PRO A 474 -0.70 -25.16 -21.23
CA PRO A 474 -0.55 -23.83 -21.83
C PRO A 474 -1.59 -23.52 -22.90
N THR A 475 -2.18 -24.55 -23.51
CA THR A 475 -3.26 -24.41 -24.50
C THR A 475 -4.45 -25.21 -24.03
N PHE A 476 -5.64 -24.63 -24.12
CA PHE A 476 -6.87 -25.27 -23.68
C PHE A 476 -8.07 -24.78 -24.51
N SER A 477 -9.14 -25.56 -24.49
CA SER A 477 -10.41 -25.19 -25.10
C SER A 477 -11.47 -25.05 -24.01
N THR A 478 -12.26 -23.98 -24.06
CA THR A 478 -13.38 -23.77 -23.14
C THR A 478 -14.45 -22.90 -23.81
N THR A 479 -15.69 -22.96 -23.34
CA THR A 479 -16.74 -22.03 -23.72
C THR A 479 -17.14 -21.27 -22.45
N PRO A 480 -16.62 -20.06 -22.23
CA PRO A 480 -16.98 -19.27 -21.05
C PRO A 480 -18.48 -19.05 -20.98
N ALA A 481 -19.06 -19.30 -19.80
CA ALA A 481 -20.49 -19.11 -19.54
C ALA A 481 -20.67 -17.85 -18.68
N SER A 482 -21.52 -16.92 -19.12
CA SER A 482 -21.82 -15.68 -18.40
C SER A 482 -22.21 -15.96 -16.96
N VAL A 483 -21.62 -15.23 -16.01
CA VAL A 483 -22.01 -15.23 -14.61
C VAL A 483 -22.76 -13.94 -14.36
N ASP A 484 -24.08 -14.07 -14.26
CA ASP A 484 -24.93 -12.98 -13.81
C ASP A 484 -24.79 -12.84 -12.27
N ASP A 485 -25.08 -11.66 -11.73
CA ASP A 485 -25.07 -11.39 -10.29
C ASP A 485 -23.70 -11.33 -9.58
N VAL A 486 -22.63 -10.97 -10.28
CA VAL A 486 -21.33 -10.70 -9.64
C VAL A 486 -21.32 -9.31 -9.02
N GLN A 487 -21.01 -9.22 -7.73
CA GLN A 487 -20.84 -7.94 -7.03
C GLN A 487 -19.46 -7.34 -7.33
N PHE A 488 -19.43 -6.07 -7.73
CA PHE A 488 -18.19 -5.36 -8.00
C PHE A 488 -18.23 -3.90 -7.58
N GLN A 489 -17.06 -3.30 -7.41
CA GLN A 489 -16.86 -1.88 -7.19
C GLN A 489 -16.28 -1.20 -8.42
N LYS A 490 -16.65 0.06 -8.63
CA LYS A 490 -16.02 1.00 -9.55
C LYS A 490 -15.59 2.25 -8.79
N ARG A 491 -14.30 2.56 -8.83
CA ARG A 491 -13.71 3.78 -8.26
C ARG A 491 -12.91 4.50 -9.36
N PRO A 492 -13.49 5.51 -10.02
CA PRO A 492 -12.77 6.28 -11.04
C PRO A 492 -11.73 7.22 -10.40
N PRO A 493 -10.78 7.75 -11.20
CA PRO A 493 -9.81 8.72 -10.73
C PRO A 493 -10.46 9.91 -10.01
N GLY A 494 -9.96 10.25 -8.83
CA GLY A 494 -10.48 11.36 -8.02
C GLY A 494 -11.76 11.05 -7.23
N ALA A 495 -12.38 9.88 -7.40
CA ALA A 495 -13.53 9.50 -6.58
C ALA A 495 -13.09 9.18 -5.13
N GLY A 496 -13.72 9.86 -4.17
CA GLY A 496 -13.50 9.62 -2.74
C GLY A 496 -14.05 8.27 -2.25
N PHE A 497 -15.03 7.70 -2.96
CA PHE A 497 -15.69 6.45 -2.60
C PHE A 497 -15.97 5.58 -3.83
N PRO A 498 -15.89 4.25 -3.72
CA PRO A 498 -16.33 3.34 -4.78
C PRO A 498 -17.86 3.35 -4.92
N ALA A 499 -18.37 3.21 -6.14
CA ALA A 499 -19.74 2.76 -6.38
C ALA A 499 -19.77 1.23 -6.34
N VAL A 500 -20.78 0.63 -5.69
CA VAL A 500 -20.99 -0.83 -5.68
C VAL A 500 -22.13 -1.16 -6.63
N SER A 501 -21.89 -2.13 -7.51
CA SER A 501 -22.83 -2.62 -8.51
C SER A 501 -22.88 -4.14 -8.49
N GLN A 502 -23.86 -4.70 -9.20
CA GLN A 502 -24.02 -6.13 -9.41
C GLN A 502 -24.45 -6.38 -10.85
N GLY A 503 -23.85 -7.37 -11.52
CA GLY A 503 -24.16 -7.69 -12.91
C GLY A 503 -23.22 -8.74 -13.51
N SER A 504 -23.24 -8.89 -14.83
CA SER A 504 -22.40 -9.82 -15.59
C SER A 504 -21.23 -9.16 -16.32
N ARG A 505 -21.04 -7.84 -16.13
CA ARG A 505 -19.93 -7.09 -16.73
C ARG A 505 -19.62 -5.83 -15.94
N ILE A 506 -18.44 -5.26 -16.20
CA ILE A 506 -18.10 -3.91 -15.75
C ILE A 506 -18.74 -2.90 -16.71
N GLU A 507 -19.45 -1.92 -16.14
CA GLU A 507 -20.15 -0.82 -16.83
C GLU A 507 -19.56 0.56 -16.52
#